data_AF-A0A4Q4ZYZ2-F1
#
_entry.id   AF-A0A4Q4ZYZ2-F1
#
_cell.length_a   1.000
_cell.length_b   1.000
_cell.length_c   1.000
_cell.angle_alpha   90.00
_cell.angle_beta   90.00
_cell.angle_gamma   90.00
#
_symmetry.space_group_name_H-M   'P 1'
#
loop_
_entity.id
_entity.type
_entity.pdbx_description
1 polymer ?
#
loop_
_entity_poly.entity_id
_entity_poly.type
_entity_poly.pdbx_seq_one_letter_code
_entity_poly.pdbx_strand_id
1 'polypeptide(L)'
;MRPGHAEIDGRWITSNGSTLGLFVEDQPPVQVFTLESEKKGLVELHTYPIGIVDHALGLQGPPGLLTFVDLPNPRMGDPEDGTVKVWDTFRVSDGKLVNEGEGEWCAFPLQTGGWVVKWYDGSLAVIANYMPVEILMKEVDKGNHNNLQN
;
A
#
# COMPACT_ATOMS: atom_id res chain seq x y z
N MET A 1 -1.14 -26.30 -12.05
CA MET A 1 -2.05 -25.18 -11.66
C MET A 1 -1.87 -24.99 -10.17
N ARG A 2 -1.27 -23.89 -9.72
CA ARG A 2 -1.40 -23.53 -8.30
C ARG A 2 -2.87 -23.12 -8.10
N PRO A 3 -3.54 -23.53 -7.01
CA PRO A 3 -4.85 -23.01 -6.70
C PRO A 3 -4.66 -21.52 -6.41
N GLY A 4 -4.89 -20.66 -7.40
CA GLY A 4 -4.88 -19.22 -7.23
C GLY A 4 -6.11 -18.82 -6.44
N HIS A 5 -5.93 -17.93 -5.47
CA HIS A 5 -7.04 -17.37 -4.73
C HIS A 5 -7.72 -16.33 -5.63
N ALA A 6 -8.67 -16.79 -6.46
CA ALA A 6 -9.33 -15.97 -7.47
C ALA A 6 -10.03 -14.70 -6.92
N GLU A 7 -10.24 -14.65 -5.61
CA GLU A 7 -10.80 -13.49 -4.90
C GLU A 7 -9.78 -12.35 -4.66
N ILE A 8 -8.48 -12.63 -4.80
CA ILE A 8 -7.36 -11.68 -4.61
C ILE A 8 -6.51 -11.54 -5.86
N ASP A 9 -6.21 -12.66 -6.53
CA ASP A 9 -5.28 -12.69 -7.65
C ASP A 9 -5.73 -11.75 -8.78
N GLY A 10 -4.84 -10.83 -9.18
CA GLY A 10 -5.09 -9.87 -10.26
C GLY A 10 -5.97 -8.67 -9.88
N ARG A 11 -6.38 -8.54 -8.61
CA ARG A 11 -7.13 -7.36 -8.15
C ARG A 11 -6.21 -6.16 -7.93
N TRP A 12 -6.74 -4.98 -8.21
CA TRP A 12 -6.06 -3.71 -7.95
C TRP A 12 -6.17 -3.31 -6.48
N ILE A 13 -5.10 -2.70 -5.95
CA ILE A 13 -5.16 -1.99 -4.67
C ILE A 13 -5.94 -0.70 -4.88
N THR A 14 -6.95 -0.50 -4.05
CA THR A 14 -7.77 0.70 -3.99
C THR A 14 -7.71 1.29 -2.58
N SER A 15 -8.15 2.54 -2.42
CA SER A 15 -8.29 3.20 -1.13
C SER A 15 -9.73 3.14 -0.61
N ASN A 16 -9.88 3.01 0.70
CA ASN A 16 -11.11 3.25 1.43
C ASN A 16 -10.78 4.17 2.62
N GLY A 17 -11.09 5.45 2.46
CA GLY A 17 -10.49 6.50 3.30
C GLY A 17 -8.97 6.50 3.12
N SER A 18 -8.23 6.42 4.24
CA SER A 18 -6.77 6.29 4.22
C SER A 18 -6.27 4.86 4.12
N THR A 19 -7.12 3.83 4.20
CA THR A 19 -6.67 2.44 4.22
C THR A 19 -6.59 1.86 2.81
N LEU A 20 -5.53 1.12 2.52
CA LEU A 20 -5.31 0.49 1.22
C LEU A 20 -5.61 -1.01 1.27
N GLY A 21 -6.26 -1.51 0.22
CA GLY A 21 -6.72 -2.89 0.19
C GLY A 21 -7.39 -3.29 -1.11
N LEU A 22 -8.09 -4.42 -1.04
CA LEU A 22 -8.88 -5.00 -2.12
C LEU A 22 -10.35 -4.86 -1.75
N PHE A 23 -10.92 -3.67 -1.94
CA PHE A 23 -12.28 -3.37 -1.52
C PHE A 23 -13.31 -3.79 -2.56
N VAL A 24 -14.58 -3.94 -2.14
CA VAL A 24 -15.68 -4.40 -3.02
C VAL A 24 -16.18 -3.27 -3.91
N GLU A 25 -16.06 -2.03 -3.46
CA GLU A 25 -16.46 -0.85 -4.23
C GLU A 25 -15.56 -0.65 -5.45
N ASP A 26 -16.16 -0.17 -6.54
CA ASP A 26 -15.48 0.15 -7.79
C ASP A 26 -14.75 1.50 -7.68
N GLN A 27 -13.72 1.51 -6.84
CA GLN A 27 -12.79 2.64 -6.72
C GLN A 27 -11.67 2.49 -7.77
N PRO A 28 -11.17 3.59 -8.35
CA PRO A 28 -10.03 3.51 -9.25
C PRO A 28 -8.80 2.92 -8.53
N PRO A 29 -7.95 2.16 -9.23
CA PRO A 29 -6.67 1.71 -8.69
C PRO A 29 -5.84 2.89 -8.17
N VAL A 30 -5.14 2.69 -7.05
CA VAL A 30 -4.18 3.68 -6.57
C VAL A 30 -3.05 3.82 -7.58
N GLN A 31 -2.80 5.07 -8.00
CA GLN A 31 -1.70 5.41 -8.88
C GLN A 31 -0.68 6.23 -8.11
N VAL A 32 0.59 5.90 -8.31
CA VAL A 32 1.72 6.56 -7.65
C VAL A 32 2.83 6.88 -8.62
N PHE A 33 3.65 7.86 -8.25
CA PHE A 33 4.98 8.06 -8.79
C PHE A 33 6.02 7.84 -7.68
N THR A 34 7.20 7.38 -8.07
CA THR A 34 8.28 7.10 -7.12
C THR A 34 9.19 8.31 -6.98
N LEU A 35 9.52 8.68 -5.74
CA LEU A 35 10.64 9.58 -5.43
C LEU A 35 11.73 8.79 -4.71
N GLU A 36 12.99 9.19 -4.87
CA GLU A 36 14.08 8.61 -4.07
C GLU A 36 13.92 9.02 -2.61
N SER A 37 14.01 8.05 -1.71
CA SER A 37 14.07 8.31 -0.27
C SER A 37 15.45 8.84 0.12
N GLU A 38 15.52 9.56 1.24
CA GLU A 38 16.79 9.93 1.87
C GLU A 38 17.60 8.68 2.31
N LYS A 39 16.92 7.54 2.49
CA LYS A 39 17.52 6.23 2.75
C LYS A 39 17.94 5.57 1.44
N LYS A 40 19.23 5.23 1.34
CA LYS A 40 19.85 4.73 0.11
C LYS A 40 19.17 3.46 -0.41
N GLY A 41 18.69 3.51 -1.66
CA GLY A 41 18.11 2.35 -2.34
C GLY A 41 16.66 2.07 -1.97
N LEU A 42 15.99 3.03 -1.33
CA LEU A 42 14.57 3.04 -1.04
C LEU A 42 13.86 4.17 -1.79
N VAL A 43 12.53 4.06 -1.87
CA VAL A 43 11.66 5.00 -2.55
C VAL A 43 10.48 5.40 -1.68
N GLU A 44 9.99 6.61 -1.91
CA GLU A 44 8.69 7.11 -1.44
C GLU A 44 7.67 6.92 -2.58
N LEU A 45 6.45 6.48 -2.25
CA LEU A 45 5.37 6.25 -3.22
C LEU A 45 4.33 7.35 -3.14
N HIS A 46 4.51 8.43 -3.90
CA HIS A 46 3.60 9.59 -3.84
C HIS A 46 2.39 9.40 -4.76
N THR A 47 1.21 9.75 -4.30
CA THR A 47 0.02 9.79 -5.15
C THR A 47 -0.07 11.13 -5.87
N TYR A 48 -0.76 11.18 -7.01
CA TYR A 48 -1.04 12.46 -7.66
C TYR A 48 -1.82 13.36 -6.69
N PRO A 49 -1.47 14.65 -6.58
CA PRO A 49 -2.04 15.51 -5.56
C PRO A 49 -3.57 15.58 -5.73
N ILE A 50 -4.28 15.13 -4.69
CA ILE A 50 -5.70 15.44 -4.51
C ILE A 50 -5.74 16.85 -3.91
N GLY A 51 -5.55 17.88 -4.74
CA GLY A 51 -5.52 19.28 -4.30
C GLY A 51 -4.10 19.81 -4.05
N ILE A 52 -3.87 20.48 -2.92
CA ILE A 52 -2.58 21.13 -2.55
C ILE A 52 -1.76 20.34 -1.54
N VAL A 53 -2.28 19.19 -1.09
CA VAL A 53 -1.67 18.36 -0.05
C VAL A 53 -0.81 17.29 -0.72
N ASP A 54 0.41 17.10 -0.22
CA ASP A 54 1.26 15.99 -0.62
C ASP A 54 0.76 14.70 0.04
N HIS A 55 0.70 13.62 -0.71
CA HIS A 55 0.22 12.33 -0.25
C HIS A 55 1.21 11.25 -0.64
N ALA A 56 1.53 10.35 0.28
CA ALA A 56 2.35 9.18 0.00
C ALA A 56 1.76 7.93 0.63
N LEU A 57 1.91 6.80 -0.05
CA LEU A 57 1.60 5.53 0.56
C LEU A 57 2.59 5.25 1.68
N GLY A 58 2.13 4.60 2.73
CA GLY A 58 2.92 4.31 3.91
C GLY A 58 2.39 3.12 4.69
N LEU A 59 3.07 2.84 5.78
CA LEU A 59 2.76 1.79 6.73
C LEU A 59 2.50 2.44 8.09
N GLN A 60 1.34 2.14 8.67
CA GLN A 60 0.95 2.67 9.98
C GLN A 60 0.29 1.60 10.86
N GLY A 61 0.67 1.54 12.13
CA GLY A 61 0.08 0.62 13.10
C GLY A 61 1.03 0.23 14.23
N PRO A 62 0.66 -0.73 15.08
CA PRO A 62 1.56 -1.26 16.10
C PRO A 62 2.78 -1.95 15.45
N PRO A 63 3.96 -1.95 16.10
CA PRO A 63 5.07 -2.80 15.71
C PRO A 63 4.60 -4.24 15.52
N GLY A 64 5.03 -4.91 14.46
CA GLY A 64 4.62 -6.26 14.15
C GLY A 64 3.58 -6.42 13.06
N LEU A 65 2.65 -5.46 12.95
CA LEU A 65 1.56 -5.53 11.98
C LEU A 65 1.14 -4.13 11.53
N LEU A 66 1.69 -3.69 10.41
CA LEU A 66 1.48 -2.34 9.88
C LEU A 66 0.45 -2.36 8.76
N THR A 67 -0.51 -1.46 8.82
CA THR A 67 -1.55 -1.32 7.79
C THR A 67 -1.01 -0.48 6.64
N PHE A 68 -1.27 -0.91 5.40
CA PHE A 68 -0.92 -0.13 4.21
C PHE A 68 -1.93 1.02 4.04
N VAL A 69 -1.42 2.24 3.97
CA VAL A 69 -2.23 3.46 4.08
C VAL A 69 -1.80 4.54 3.08
N ASP A 70 -2.70 5.44 2.74
CA ASP A 70 -2.42 6.75 2.12
C ASP A 70 -2.26 7.80 3.24
N LEU A 71 -1.07 8.40 3.33
CA LEU A 71 -0.70 9.37 4.35
C LEU A 71 -0.68 10.80 3.77
N PRO A 72 -1.58 11.70 4.22
CA PRO A 72 -1.49 13.12 3.90
C PRO A 72 -0.33 13.77 4.67
N ASN A 73 0.47 14.58 3.96
CA ASN A 73 1.69 15.23 4.46
C ASN A 73 2.54 14.24 5.28
N PRO A 74 3.10 13.19 4.66
CA PRO A 74 3.68 12.06 5.38
C PRO A 74 4.80 12.46 6.36
N ARG A 75 5.54 13.53 6.02
CA ARG A 75 6.59 14.16 6.83
C ARG A 75 6.08 14.88 8.10
N MET A 76 4.78 15.11 8.22
CA MET A 76 4.15 15.84 9.31
C MET A 76 3.41 14.89 10.25
N GLY A 77 3.48 15.19 11.56
CA GLY A 77 2.77 14.45 12.60
C GLY A 77 3.53 13.19 12.99
N ASP A 78 3.95 13.17 14.25
CA ASP A 78 4.58 12.00 14.86
C ASP A 78 3.58 10.83 14.94
N PRO A 79 4.06 9.58 14.90
CA PRO A 79 3.21 8.45 15.22
C PRO A 79 2.63 8.60 16.63
N GLU A 80 1.42 8.08 16.82
CA GLU A 80 0.85 7.95 18.16
C GLU A 80 1.74 7.03 19.03
N ASP A 81 1.72 7.22 20.35
CA ASP A 81 2.53 6.44 21.28
C ASP A 81 2.37 4.93 21.05
N GLY A 82 3.50 4.24 20.87
CA GLY A 82 3.52 2.79 20.64
C GLY A 82 3.12 2.36 19.23
N THR A 83 2.97 3.29 18.29
CA THR A 83 2.73 2.99 16.87
C THR A 83 3.94 3.36 16.01
N VAL A 84 3.99 2.75 14.83
CA VAL A 84 4.91 3.05 13.75
C VAL A 84 4.15 3.82 12.68
N LYS A 85 4.80 4.80 12.07
CA LYS A 85 4.37 5.51 10.86
C LYS A 85 5.59 5.72 9.97
N VAL A 86 5.61 5.10 8.80
CA VAL A 86 6.71 5.22 7.82
C VAL A 86 6.16 5.27 6.39
N TRP A 87 6.86 5.95 5.48
CA TRP A 87 6.46 6.08 4.07
C TRP A 87 7.66 6.01 3.10
N ASP A 88 8.87 6.01 3.66
CA ASP A 88 10.15 6.17 2.95
C ASP A 88 10.99 4.88 2.98
N THR A 89 10.34 3.74 3.24
CA THR A 89 10.97 2.42 3.48
C THR A 89 10.72 1.41 2.36
N PHE A 90 10.14 1.82 1.24
CA PHE A 90 9.79 0.91 0.15
C PHE A 90 10.94 0.66 -0.82
N ARG A 91 10.91 -0.48 -1.50
CA ARG A 91 11.72 -0.76 -2.68
C ARG A 91 10.84 -1.41 -3.74
N VAL A 92 11.08 -1.08 -5.00
CA VAL A 92 10.52 -1.82 -6.14
C VAL A 92 11.61 -2.73 -6.71
N SER A 93 11.41 -4.04 -6.66
CA SER A 93 12.35 -5.05 -7.16
C SER A 93 11.60 -6.02 -8.07
N ASP A 94 12.04 -6.16 -9.32
CA ASP A 94 11.39 -7.02 -10.32
C ASP A 94 9.88 -6.78 -10.46
N GLY A 95 9.47 -5.51 -10.40
CA GLY A 95 8.06 -5.11 -10.45
C GLY A 95 7.25 -5.39 -9.18
N LYS A 96 7.88 -5.91 -8.12
CA LYS A 96 7.25 -6.14 -6.81
C LYS A 96 7.54 -5.00 -5.87
N LEU A 97 6.51 -4.56 -5.15
CA LEU A 97 6.67 -3.65 -4.02
C LEU A 97 7.08 -4.44 -2.78
N VAL A 98 8.18 -4.07 -2.14
CA VAL A 98 8.66 -4.63 -0.87
C VAL A 98 9.00 -3.51 0.11
N ASN A 99 9.17 -3.84 1.39
CA ASN A 99 9.55 -2.93 2.46
C ASN A 99 10.97 -3.27 2.98
N GLU A 100 11.69 -2.30 3.58
CA GLU A 100 13.07 -2.45 4.08
C GLU A 100 13.21 -3.37 5.31
N GLY A 101 12.11 -3.71 5.99
CA GLY A 101 12.11 -4.61 7.14
C GLY A 101 11.98 -6.09 6.80
N GLU A 102 12.21 -6.95 7.81
CA GLU A 102 11.78 -8.35 7.74
C GLU A 102 10.24 -8.39 7.73
N GLY A 103 9.67 -9.28 6.91
CA GLY A 103 8.23 -9.47 6.81
C GLY A 103 7.74 -9.74 5.41
N GLU A 104 6.42 -9.78 5.28
CA GLU A 104 5.73 -10.01 4.03
C GLU A 104 4.42 -9.23 3.95
N TRP A 105 3.90 -9.06 2.73
CA TRP A 105 2.57 -8.51 2.53
C TRP A 105 1.53 -9.58 2.82
N CYS A 106 0.52 -9.21 3.60
CA CYS A 106 -0.60 -10.05 3.94
C CYS A 106 -1.92 -9.32 3.68
N ALA A 107 -2.89 -10.04 3.13
CA ALA A 107 -4.27 -9.60 3.01
C ALA A 107 -5.10 -10.17 4.18
N PHE A 108 -5.82 -9.31 4.88
CA PHE A 108 -6.72 -9.67 5.97
C PHE A 108 -8.17 -9.42 5.56
N PRO A 109 -9.07 -10.42 5.68
CA PRO A 109 -10.44 -10.27 5.24
C PRO A 109 -11.19 -9.29 6.14
N LEU A 110 -12.02 -8.44 5.55
CA LEU A 110 -12.92 -7.56 6.27
C LEU A 110 -14.30 -8.22 6.42
N GLN A 111 -14.96 -8.01 7.55
CA GLN A 111 -16.32 -8.52 7.78
C GLN A 111 -17.34 -7.97 6.78
N THR A 112 -17.11 -6.75 6.30
CA THR A 112 -17.92 -6.06 5.28
C THR A 112 -17.64 -6.55 3.85
N GLY A 113 -16.74 -7.52 3.68
CA GLY A 113 -16.21 -7.95 2.39
C GLY A 113 -14.98 -7.16 1.96
N GLY A 114 -14.16 -7.78 1.11
CA GLY A 114 -12.87 -7.25 0.70
C GLY A 114 -11.75 -7.55 1.69
N TRP A 115 -10.58 -6.98 1.43
CA TRP A 115 -9.36 -7.27 2.18
C TRP A 115 -8.60 -5.99 2.49
N VAL A 116 -8.05 -5.87 3.70
CA VAL A 116 -7.05 -4.85 4.02
C VAL A 116 -5.66 -5.43 3.83
N VAL A 117 -4.77 -4.67 3.19
CA VAL A 117 -3.38 -5.07 2.97
C VAL A 117 -2.51 -4.55 4.11
N LYS A 118 -1.64 -5.42 4.63
CA LYS A 118 -0.77 -5.14 5.77
C LYS A 118 0.62 -5.70 5.55
N TRP A 119 1.63 -5.06 6.13
CA TRP A 119 2.97 -5.61 6.30
C TRP A 119 3.04 -6.33 7.65
N TYR A 120 3.38 -7.61 7.63
CA TYR A 120 3.49 -8.45 8.82
C TYR A 120 4.92 -8.98 8.95
N ASP A 121 5.56 -8.73 10.10
CA ASP A 121 6.96 -9.12 10.34
C ASP A 121 7.13 -10.45 11.09
N GLY A 122 6.02 -11.11 11.47
CA GLY A 122 6.04 -12.39 12.17
C GLY A 122 6.11 -12.29 13.70
N SER A 123 6.29 -11.10 14.28
CA SER A 123 6.49 -10.93 15.74
C SER A 123 5.22 -11.01 16.58
N LEU A 124 4.05 -10.75 15.98
CA LEU A 124 2.76 -10.78 16.67
C LEU A 124 2.02 -12.09 16.45
N ALA A 125 1.47 -12.66 17.52
CA ALA A 125 0.55 -13.79 17.39
C ALA A 125 -0.79 -13.34 16.77
N VAL A 126 -0.95 -13.59 15.47
CA VAL A 126 -2.17 -13.30 14.73
C VAL A 126 -3.10 -14.52 14.76
N ILE A 127 -4.25 -14.38 15.41
CA ILE A 127 -5.31 -15.42 15.46
C ILE A 127 -6.37 -15.28 14.36
N ALA A 128 -6.29 -14.21 13.56
CA ALA A 128 -7.19 -13.97 12.45
C ALA A 128 -6.72 -14.71 11.20
N ASN A 129 -7.66 -15.05 10.31
CA ASN A 129 -7.30 -15.54 8.98
C ASN A 129 -6.59 -14.43 8.20
N TYR A 130 -5.50 -14.76 7.53
CA TYR A 130 -4.81 -13.89 6.58
C TYR A 130 -4.24 -14.73 5.44
N MET A 131 -3.88 -14.05 4.36
CA MET A 131 -3.26 -14.66 3.21
C MET A 131 -2.00 -13.87 2.82
N PRO A 132 -0.82 -14.51 2.74
CA PRO A 132 0.35 -13.89 2.14
C PRO A 132 0.07 -13.51 0.68
N VAL A 133 0.49 -12.32 0.27
CA VAL A 133 0.28 -11.79 -1.08
C VAL A 133 1.55 -11.12 -1.62
N GLU A 134 1.59 -10.91 -2.92
CA GLU A 134 2.59 -10.06 -3.55
C GLU A 134 1.90 -8.83 -4.14
N ILE A 135 2.49 -7.65 -3.95
CA ILE A 135 2.01 -6.43 -4.59
C ILE A 135 2.85 -6.19 -5.85
N LEU A 136 2.20 -6.23 -7.00
CA LEU A 136 2.83 -5.96 -8.29
C LEU A 136 2.55 -4.53 -8.73
N MET A 137 3.61 -3.80 -9.07
CA MET A 137 3.55 -2.48 -9.66
C MET A 137 3.45 -2.61 -11.17
N LYS A 138 2.46 -1.93 -11.77
CA LYS A 138 2.31 -1.84 -13.22
C LYS A 138 2.47 -0.39 -13.64
N GLU A 139 3.28 -0.17 -14.68
CA GLU A 139 3.35 1.16 -15.31
C GLU A 139 1.99 1.54 -15.90
N VAL A 140 1.58 2.78 -15.66
CA VAL A 140 0.42 3.35 -16.33
C VAL A 140 0.85 3.72 -17.74
N ASP A 141 0.20 3.14 -18.75
CA ASP A 141 0.50 3.45 -20.16
C ASP A 141 0.40 4.97 -20.40
N LYS A 142 1.51 5.57 -20.87
CA LYS A 142 1.61 7.01 -21.21
C LYS A 142 0.65 7.47 -22.32
N GLY A 143 -0.16 6.57 -22.88
CA GLY A 143 -1.09 6.82 -23.99
C GLY A 143 -2.43 7.46 -23.62
N ASN A 144 -2.77 7.58 -22.33
CA ASN A 144 -4.05 8.16 -21.87
C ASN A 144 -3.86 9.43 -21.01
N HIS A 145 -2.88 10.27 -21.32
CA HIS A 145 -2.82 11.62 -20.76
C HIS A 145 -3.75 12.56 -21.56
N ASN A 146 -4.85 12.95 -20.91
CA ASN A 146 -5.60 14.20 -21.08
C ASN A 146 -6.29 14.48 -22.43
N ASN A 147 -7.51 13.98 -22.61
CA ASN A 147 -8.56 14.71 -23.33
C ASN A 147 -9.44 15.51 -22.32
N LEU A 148 -8.79 16.38 -21.55
CA LEU A 148 -9.47 17.51 -20.90
C LEU A 148 -9.07 18.78 -21.67
N GLN A 149 -9.58 18.89 -22.88
CA GLN A 149 -9.78 20.16 -23.57
C GLN A 149 -11.20 20.16 -24.12
N ASN A 150 -12.09 20.83 -23.39
CA ASN A 150 -12.99 21.90 -23.88
C ASN A 150 -13.86 22.41 -22.74
#